data_AF-A0A7X5BXF9-F1
#
_entry.id   AF-A0A7X5BXF9-F1
#
_cell.length_a   1.000
_cell.length_b   1.000
_cell.length_c   1.000
_cell.angle_alpha   90.00
_cell.angle_beta   90.00
_cell.angle_gamma   90.00
#
_symmetry.space_group_name_H-M   'P 1'
#
loop_
_entity.id
_entity.type
_entity.pdbx_description
1 polymer ?
#
loop_
_entity_poly.entity_id
_entity_poly.type
_entity_poly.pdbx_seq_one_letter_code
_entity_poly.pdbx_strand_id
1 'polypeptide(L)' 'MDPNFQVRGDLYNRIFTSKMLESDIWVDYQVWNQLFAALPDDYKVPDMTVLAFLSTF' A
#
# COMPACT_ATOMS: atom_id res chain seq x y z
N MET A 1 -4.61 23.32 -4.49
CA MET A 1 -3.76 22.18 -4.85
C MET A 1 -4.30 21.58 -6.13
N ASP A 2 -3.44 21.02 -6.98
CA ASP A 2 -3.87 20.33 -8.22
C ASP A 2 -4.69 19.09 -7.83
N PRO A 3 -5.95 18.95 -8.30
CA PRO A 3 -6.79 17.79 -8.02
C PRO A 3 -6.24 16.48 -8.63
N ASN A 4 -5.18 16.53 -9.45
CA ASN A 4 -4.57 15.36 -10.07
C ASN A 4 -3.10 15.16 -9.64
N PHE A 5 -2.74 15.57 -8.42
CA PHE A 5 -1.38 15.37 -7.94
C PHE A 5 -1.08 13.88 -7.75
N GLN A 6 -0.25 13.33 -8.64
CA GLN A 6 0.16 11.93 -8.59
C GLN A 6 1.54 11.77 -7.96
N VAL A 7 1.72 10.68 -7.21
CA VAL A 7 2.99 10.28 -6.62
C VAL A 7 3.30 8.82 -6.94
N ARG A 8 4.56 8.41 -6.78
CA ARG A 8 4.93 7.01 -6.97
C ARG A 8 4.21 6.12 -5.94
N GLY A 9 3.66 5.00 -6.41
CA GLY A 9 2.97 4.04 -5.56
C GLY A 9 3.86 3.39 -4.50
N ASP A 10 5.17 3.27 -4.78
CA ASP A 10 6.17 2.69 -3.88
C ASP A 10 6.31 3.43 -2.54
N LEU A 11 5.89 4.70 -2.44
CA LEU A 11 5.80 5.45 -1.18
C LEU A 11 4.89 4.77 -0.15
N TYR A 12 3.93 3.99 -0.61
CA TYR A 12 2.94 3.28 0.19
C TYR A 12 3.36 1.83 0.50
N ASN A 13 4.58 1.42 0.16
CA ASN A 13 5.12 0.08 0.39
C ASN A 13 5.05 -0.40 1.85
N ARG A 14 4.93 0.52 2.84
CA ARG A 14 4.91 0.13 4.26
C ARG A 14 3.77 -0.81 4.62
N ILE A 15 2.63 -0.79 3.90
CA ILE A 15 1.50 -1.67 4.20
C ILE A 15 1.62 -3.03 3.51
N PHE A 16 2.56 -3.21 2.58
CA PHE A 16 2.70 -4.46 1.86
C PHE A 16 3.76 -5.35 2.51
N THR A 17 3.40 -6.61 2.75
CA THR A 17 4.32 -7.62 3.30
C THR A 17 5.44 -7.94 2.30
N SER A 18 5.13 -7.89 1.00
CA SER A 18 6.12 -7.91 -0.08
C SER A 18 6.21 -6.52 -0.71
N LYS A 19 7.37 -5.88 -0.62
CA LYS A 19 7.58 -4.52 -1.15
C LYS A 19 7.84 -4.57 -2.65
N MET A 20 7.24 -3.65 -3.39
CA MET A 20 7.57 -3.45 -4.80
C MET A 20 8.70 -2.43 -4.92
N LEU A 21 9.88 -2.87 -5.38
CA LEU A 21 11.09 -2.05 -5.40
C LEU A 21 11.08 -1.01 -6.53
N GLU A 22 10.45 -1.33 -7.66
CA GLU A 22 10.35 -0.46 -8.81
C GLU A 22 8.93 -0.54 -9.36
N SER A 23 8.15 0.51 -9.13
CA SER A 23 6.82 0.62 -9.72
C SER A 23 6.78 1.83 -10.63
N ASP A 24 6.53 1.59 -11.92
CA ASP A 24 6.08 2.63 -12.87
C ASP A 24 4.60 3.02 -12.63
N ILE A 25 4.10 2.74 -11.43
CA ILE A 25 2.74 2.99 -11.00
C ILE A 25 2.70 4.33 -10.27
N TRP A 26 1.86 5.22 -10.79
CA TRP A 26 1.55 6.50 -10.20
C TRP A 26 0.15 6.44 -9.61
N VAL A 27 -0.01 7.02 -8.43
CA VAL A 27 -1.26 6.99 -7.67
C VAL A 27 -1.67 8.39 -7.23
N ASP A 28 -2.97 8.61 -7.08
CA ASP A 28 -3.50 9.87 -6.57
C ASP A 28 -3.06 10.11 -5.12
N TYR A 29 -2.39 11.23 -4.87
CA TYR A 29 -1.86 11.57 -3.56
C TYR A 29 -2.97 11.75 -2.52
N GLN A 30 -4.06 12.40 -2.86
CA GLN A 30 -5.11 12.74 -1.90
C GLN A 30 -5.85 11.48 -1.45
N VAL A 31 -6.25 10.64 -2.40
CA VAL A 31 -6.94 9.37 -2.12
C VAL A 31 -6.06 8.46 -1.27
N TRP A 32 -4.79 8.25 -1.66
CA TRP A 32 -3.93 7.32 -0.94
C TRP A 32 -3.54 7.80 0.45
N ASN A 33 -3.28 9.11 0.65
CA ASN A 33 -3.02 9.61 2.00
C ASN A 33 -4.23 9.54 2.93
N GLN A 34 -5.45 9.77 2.40
CA GLN A 34 -6.66 9.62 3.18
C GLN A 34 -6.86 8.16 3.63
N LEU A 35 -6.65 7.20 2.73
CA LEU A 35 -6.66 5.77 3.07
C LEU A 35 -5.60 5.47 4.13
N PHE A 36 -4.36 5.91 3.93
CA PHE A 36 -3.24 5.65 4.84
C PHE A 36 -3.41 6.24 6.23
N ALA A 37 -4.06 7.38 6.34
CA ALA A 37 -4.36 8.01 7.62
C ALA A 37 -5.47 7.28 8.41
N ALA A 38 -6.31 6.49 7.72
CA ALA A 38 -7.37 5.71 8.35
C ALA A 38 -6.94 4.28 8.74
N LEU A 39 -5.77 3.83 8.30
CA LEU A 39 -5.26 2.49 8.61
C LEU A 39 -4.60 2.45 9.99
N PRO A 40 -4.73 1.31 10.72
CA PRO A 40 -3.90 1.03 11.88
C PRO A 40 -2.40 1.04 11.54
N ASP A 41 -1.56 1.39 12.52
CA ASP A 41 -0.12 1.49 12.34
C ASP A 41 0.54 0.16 11.93
N ASP A 42 -0.04 -0.95 12.35
CA ASP A 42 0.42 -2.32 12.11
C ASP A 42 -0.29 -2.99 10.93
N TYR A 43 -1.12 -2.27 10.17
CA TYR A 43 -1.84 -2.82 9.04
C TYR A 43 -0.89 -3.35 7.96
N LYS A 44 -1.10 -4.62 7.55
CA LYS A 44 -0.34 -5.29 6.50
C LYS A 44 -1.24 -6.04 5.53
N VAL A 45 -0.84 -6.04 4.26
CA VAL A 45 -1.45 -6.82 3.18
C VAL A 45 -0.36 -7.63 2.47
N PRO A 46 -0.56 -8.95 2.27
CA PRO A 46 -1.63 -9.74 2.86
C PRO A 46 -1.53 -9.78 4.39
N ASP A 47 -2.67 -9.95 5.06
CA ASP A 47 -2.71 -10.13 6.52
C ASP A 47 -2.24 -11.54 6.93
N MET A 48 -2.13 -11.79 8.24
CA MET A 48 -1.66 -13.08 8.76
C MET A 48 -2.54 -14.27 8.34
N THR A 49 -3.86 -14.06 8.20
CA THR A 49 -4.79 -15.12 7.80
C THR A 49 -4.52 -15.55 6.36
N VAL A 50 -4.35 -14.57 5.47
CA VAL A 50 -4.01 -14.84 4.07
C VAL A 50 -2.62 -15.44 3.94
N LEU A 51 -1.63 -14.94 4.70
CA LEU A 51 -0.28 -15.51 4.69
C LEU A 51 -0.27 -16.97 5.14
N ALA A 52 -1.02 -17.31 6.19
CA ALA A 52 -1.14 -18.69 6.66
C ALA A 52 -1.74 -19.60 5.58
N PHE A 53 -2.81 -19.15 4.92
CA PHE A 53 -3.41 -19.88 3.81
C PHE A 53 -2.42 -20.11 2.66
N LEU A 54 -1.68 -19.07 2.24
CA LEU A 54 -0.71 -19.17 1.15
C LEU A 54 0.47 -20.09 1.47
N SER A 55 0.87 -20.21 2.74
CA SER A 55 1.96 -21.10 3.17
C SER A 55 1.61 -22.59 3.20
N THR A 56 0.36 -22.94 2.94
CA THR A 56 -0.15 -24.32 3.00
C THR A 56 0.04 -25.07 1.67
N PHE A 57 0.56 -24.41 0.63
CA PHE A 57 0.88 -24.96 -0.69
C PHE A 57 2.37 -24.72 -1.02
#